data_AF-A0A316BXZ9-F1
#
_entry.id   AF-A0A316BXZ9-F1
#
_cell.length_a   1.000
_cell.length_b   1.000
_cell.length_c   1.000
_cell.angle_alpha   90.00
_cell.angle_beta   90.00
_cell.angle_gamma   90.00
#
_symmetry.space_group_name_H-M   'P 1'
#
loop_
_entity.id
_entity.type
_entity.pdbx_description
1 polymer ?
#
loop_
_entity_poly.entity_id
_entity_poly.type
_entity_poly.pdbx_seq_one_letter_code
_entity_poly.pdbx_strand_id
1 'polypeptide(L)'
;MLSDNIKNLRKQKGYTQETLAQALNIVRQTVSKWEKGYSVPDADMLEKLSEVLEVPVSDLLGKPSEAAEQASELEKISAQLAILNEQMAREMARRKRNRKIKIIIASVIFGLLFIFVASILITHPVSSSIMSGDASNVRVLERQSSLYSQEEIESAIEVIKRDFENDWNGCTLNTIYYAGDEVCADETRERGVKTIVLMSDFTTGNYDFGSLNSNYTYTNWNWILIENEHGRWEHIDHGYG
;
A
#
# COMPACT_ATOMS: atom_id res chain seq x y z
N MET A 1 61.26 -4.89 27.73
CA MET A 1 60.71 -3.83 26.86
C MET A 1 61.74 -2.71 26.64
N LEU A 2 61.99 -1.80 27.59
CA LEU A 2 63.01 -0.74 27.41
C LEU A 2 64.44 -1.29 27.26
N SER A 3 64.83 -2.25 28.10
CA SER A 3 66.15 -2.92 28.03
C SER A 3 66.43 -3.56 26.68
N ASP A 4 65.42 -4.22 26.11
CA ASP A 4 65.51 -4.90 24.82
C ASP A 4 65.53 -3.90 23.66
N ASN A 5 64.74 -2.83 23.76
CA ASN A 5 64.70 -1.76 22.75
C ASN A 5 66.04 -1.02 22.66
N ILE A 6 66.64 -0.63 23.80
CA ILE A 6 67.96 0.00 23.82
C ILE A 6 68.99 -0.90 23.12
N LYS A 7 68.97 -2.20 23.43
CA LYS A 7 69.89 -3.18 22.83
C LYS A 7 69.68 -3.35 21.33
N ASN A 8 68.42 -3.40 20.88
CA ASN A 8 68.06 -3.60 19.49
C ASN A 8 68.38 -2.36 18.65
N LEU A 9 67.99 -1.17 19.11
CA LEU A 9 68.27 0.10 18.44
C LEU A 9 69.77 0.39 18.36
N ARG A 10 70.52 0.10 19.45
CA ARG A 10 71.99 0.20 19.43
C ARG A 10 72.59 -0.68 18.33
N LYS A 11 72.15 -1.94 18.23
CA LYS A 11 72.64 -2.86 17.21
C LYS A 11 72.25 -2.43 15.80
N GLN A 12 71.05 -1.91 15.60
CA GLN A 12 70.59 -1.40 14.30
C GLN A 12 71.44 -0.21 13.81
N LYS A 13 71.85 0.67 14.73
CA LYS A 13 72.78 1.78 14.44
C LYS A 13 74.25 1.35 14.38
N GLY A 14 74.55 0.05 14.51
CA GLY A 14 75.92 -0.48 14.43
C GLY A 14 76.80 -0.17 15.64
N TYR A 15 76.25 0.36 16.74
CA TYR A 15 77.02 0.66 17.93
C TYR A 15 77.34 -0.62 18.73
N THR A 16 78.53 -0.67 19.31
CA THR A 16 78.88 -1.59 20.40
C THR A 16 78.45 -0.98 21.74
N GLN A 17 78.38 -1.77 22.82
CA GLN A 17 78.12 -1.21 24.15
C GLN A 17 79.16 -0.16 24.56
N GLU A 18 80.40 -0.32 24.09
CA GLU A 18 81.50 0.60 24.37
C GLU A 18 81.31 1.91 23.61
N THR A 19 81.01 1.84 22.31
CA THR A 19 80.86 3.04 21.48
C THR A 19 79.59 3.82 21.80
N LEU A 20 78.50 3.16 22.22
CA LEU A 20 77.32 3.85 22.75
C LEU A 20 77.62 4.56 24.08
N ALA A 21 78.38 3.91 24.98
CA ALA A 21 78.76 4.50 26.25
C ALA A 21 79.64 5.75 26.06
N GLN A 22 80.57 5.69 25.10
CA GLN A 22 81.40 6.84 24.72
C GLN A 22 80.56 7.99 24.16
N ALA A 23 79.60 7.71 23.27
CA ALA A 23 78.71 8.73 22.71
C ALA A 23 77.84 9.42 23.77
N LEU A 24 77.46 8.71 24.83
CA LEU A 24 76.66 9.23 25.95
C LEU A 24 77.51 9.81 27.10
N ASN A 25 78.84 9.75 26.99
CA ASN A 25 79.79 10.14 28.04
C ASN A 25 79.56 9.43 29.39
N ILE A 26 79.38 8.11 29.33
CA ILE A 26 79.19 7.22 30.49
C ILE A 26 80.09 5.98 30.40
N VAL A 27 80.13 5.19 31.46
CA VAL A 27 80.87 3.92 31.47
C VAL A 27 80.07 2.79 30.81
N ARG A 28 80.73 1.91 30.05
CA ARG A 28 80.14 0.73 29.38
C ARG A 28 79.28 -0.14 30.30
N GLN A 29 79.69 -0.26 31.57
CA GLN A 29 78.95 -1.03 32.58
C GLN A 29 77.52 -0.52 32.76
N THR A 30 77.29 0.79 32.67
CA THR A 30 75.97 1.41 32.79
C THR A 30 75.06 0.97 31.63
N VAL A 31 75.55 1.03 30.39
CA VAL A 31 74.83 0.52 29.21
C VAL A 31 74.53 -0.98 29.36
N SER A 32 75.50 -1.78 29.86
CA SER A 32 75.29 -3.21 30.10
C SER A 32 74.19 -3.49 31.13
N LYS A 33 74.10 -2.68 32.19
CA LYS A 33 73.06 -2.82 33.21
C LYS A 33 71.68 -2.45 32.65
N TRP A 34 71.57 -1.41 31.82
CA TRP A 34 70.33 -1.07 31.12
C TRP A 34 69.85 -2.17 30.19
N GLU A 35 70.73 -2.70 29.34
CA GLU A 35 70.37 -3.77 28.39
C GLU A 35 70.02 -5.11 29.06
N LYS A 36 70.49 -5.33 30.30
CA LYS A 36 70.14 -6.50 31.11
C LYS A 36 68.95 -6.27 32.05
N GLY A 37 68.43 -5.05 32.10
CA GLY A 37 67.32 -4.67 32.98
C GLY A 37 67.69 -4.53 34.47
N TYR A 38 68.99 -4.47 34.81
CA TYR A 38 69.44 -4.28 36.20
C TYR A 38 69.35 -2.83 36.68
N SER A 39 69.28 -1.88 35.76
CA SER A 39 69.02 -0.46 36.04
C SER A 39 68.25 0.15 34.87
N VAL A 40 67.72 1.36 35.07
CA VAL A 40 66.99 2.11 34.04
C VAL A 40 67.69 3.45 33.82
N PRO A 41 67.75 4.00 32.59
CA PRO A 41 68.23 5.36 32.36
C PRO A 41 67.28 6.39 32.99
N ASP A 42 67.81 7.51 33.49
CA ASP A 42 67.00 8.66 33.91
C ASP A 42 66.46 9.45 32.70
N ALA A 43 65.65 10.48 32.97
CA ALA A 43 65.00 11.28 31.92
C ALA A 43 66.03 11.95 30.98
N ASP A 44 67.05 12.61 31.53
CA ASP A 44 68.12 13.25 30.76
C ASP A 44 68.86 12.24 29.87
N MET A 45 69.06 11.03 30.37
CA MET A 45 69.72 9.97 29.63
C MET A 45 68.83 9.34 28.56
N LEU A 46 67.51 9.29 28.77
CA LEU A 46 66.55 8.88 27.75
C LEU A 46 66.52 9.88 26.58
N GLU A 47 66.62 11.18 26.84
CA GLU A 47 66.74 12.22 25.80
C GLU A 47 68.05 12.07 25.02
N LYS A 48 69.19 11.91 25.71
CA LYS A 48 70.48 11.68 25.04
C LYS A 48 70.50 10.38 24.24
N LEU A 49 69.88 9.32 24.74
CA LEU A 49 69.71 8.06 24.00
C LEU A 49 68.88 8.29 22.74
N SER A 50 67.82 9.10 22.83
CA SER A 50 66.94 9.45 21.71
C SER A 50 67.70 10.23 20.63
N GLU A 51 68.57 11.16 21.02
CA GLU A 51 69.44 11.91 20.11
C GLU A 51 70.50 11.01 19.45
N VAL A 52 71.26 10.25 20.25
CA VAL A 52 72.37 9.41 19.76
C VAL A 52 71.87 8.26 18.89
N LEU A 53 70.71 7.68 19.22
CA LEU A 53 70.09 6.61 18.44
C LEU A 53 69.15 7.15 17.35
N GLU A 54 68.99 8.47 17.25
CA GLU A 54 68.13 9.17 16.26
C GLU A 54 66.71 8.60 16.19
N VAL A 55 66.11 8.32 17.34
CA VAL A 55 64.72 7.83 17.45
C VAL A 55 63.98 8.57 18.55
N PRO A 56 62.67 8.84 18.43
CA PRO A 56 61.89 9.45 19.50
C PRO A 56 61.97 8.66 20.82
N VAL A 57 61.88 9.35 21.96
CA VAL A 57 61.84 8.70 23.29
C VAL A 57 60.68 7.70 23.42
N SER A 58 59.56 7.91 22.71
CA SER A 58 58.45 6.95 22.64
C SER A 58 58.90 5.57 22.17
N ASP A 59 59.77 5.53 21.14
CA ASP A 59 60.23 4.30 20.51
C ASP A 59 61.22 3.55 21.44
N LEU A 60 62.04 4.28 22.20
CA LEU A 60 62.87 3.70 23.26
C LEU A 60 61.99 2.98 24.30
N LEU A 61 60.92 3.63 24.72
CA LEU A 61 59.96 3.10 25.69
C LEU A 61 59.03 2.03 25.11
N GLY A 62 59.07 1.78 23.81
CA GLY A 62 58.25 0.78 23.14
C GLY A 62 56.80 1.21 22.96
N LYS A 63 56.52 2.51 23.02
CA LYS A 63 55.25 3.09 22.58
C LYS A 63 55.38 3.40 21.09
N PRO A 64 54.58 2.78 20.22
CA PRO A 64 54.52 3.21 18.83
C PRO A 64 54.24 4.72 18.79
N SER A 65 54.89 5.44 17.88
CA SER A 65 54.49 6.82 17.59
C SER A 65 52.99 6.87 17.29
N GLU A 66 52.28 7.86 17.88
CA GLU A 66 50.84 8.06 17.66
C GLU A 66 50.49 8.10 16.16
N ALA A 67 51.40 8.62 15.33
CA ALA A 67 51.23 8.65 13.88
C ALA A 67 51.24 7.25 13.23
N ALA A 68 52.04 6.32 13.75
CA ALA A 68 52.10 4.95 13.24
C ALA A 68 50.85 4.13 13.66
N GLU A 69 50.33 4.36 14.86
CA GLU A 69 49.06 3.77 15.31
C GLU A 69 47.88 4.29 14.48
N GLN A 70 47.78 5.61 14.28
CA GLN A 70 46.72 6.22 13.47
C GLN A 70 46.77 5.76 12.02
N ALA A 71 47.97 5.63 11.42
CA ALA A 71 48.11 5.11 10.06
C ALA A 71 47.62 3.65 9.95
N SER A 72 47.95 2.81 10.94
CA SER A 72 47.46 1.42 10.99
C SER A 72 45.95 1.34 11.19
N GLU A 73 45.37 2.19 12.04
CA GLU A 73 43.92 2.27 12.22
C GLU A 73 43.21 2.75 10.97
N LEU A 74 43.74 3.78 10.30
CA LEU A 74 43.18 4.30 9.06
C LEU A 74 43.19 3.25 7.95
N GLU A 75 44.27 2.47 7.83
CA GLU A 75 44.37 1.36 6.90
C GLU A 75 43.28 0.30 7.18
N LYS A 76 43.11 -0.10 8.44
CA LYS A 76 42.06 -1.04 8.86
C LYS A 76 40.66 -0.53 8.55
N ILE A 77 40.38 0.74 8.84
CA ILE A 77 39.08 1.38 8.56
C ILE A 77 38.83 1.40 7.06
N SER A 78 39.83 1.76 6.25
CA SER A 78 39.70 1.78 4.78
C SER A 78 39.41 0.39 4.20
N ALA A 79 40.07 -0.65 4.73
CA ALA A 79 39.85 -2.03 4.33
C ALA A 79 38.45 -2.51 4.75
N GLN A 80 38.00 -2.17 5.95
CA GLN A 80 36.64 -2.48 6.42
C GLN A 80 35.58 -1.79 5.57
N LEU A 81 35.79 -0.51 5.21
CA LEU A 81 34.90 0.24 4.31
C LEU A 81 34.80 -0.42 2.93
N ALA A 82 35.92 -0.89 2.36
CA ALA A 82 35.92 -1.59 1.08
C ALA A 82 35.09 -2.88 1.12
N ILE A 83 35.30 -3.70 2.17
CA ILE A 83 34.54 -4.94 2.38
C ILE A 83 33.04 -4.64 2.53
N LEU A 84 32.69 -3.63 3.34
CA LEU A 84 31.31 -3.24 3.58
C LEU A 84 30.64 -2.73 2.30
N ASN A 85 31.33 -1.89 1.52
CA ASN A 85 30.83 -1.40 0.24
C ASN A 85 30.56 -2.54 -0.74
N GLU A 86 31.45 -3.55 -0.79
CA GLU A 86 31.25 -4.72 -1.63
C GLU A 86 30.05 -5.55 -1.17
N GLN A 87 29.90 -5.77 0.14
CA GLN A 87 28.75 -6.47 0.71
C GLN A 87 27.43 -5.75 0.40
N MET A 88 27.38 -4.43 0.60
CA MET A 88 26.20 -3.62 0.28
C MET A 88 25.86 -3.69 -1.21
N ALA A 89 26.86 -3.62 -2.11
CA ALA A 89 26.65 -3.73 -3.55
C ALA A 89 26.04 -5.10 -3.93
N ARG A 90 26.54 -6.20 -3.33
CA ARG A 90 25.98 -7.54 -3.52
C ARG A 90 24.54 -7.64 -3.04
N GLU A 91 24.21 -7.06 -1.89
CA GLU A 91 22.85 -7.02 -1.38
C GLU A 91 21.91 -6.21 -2.26
N MET A 92 22.33 -5.03 -2.72
CA MET A 92 21.54 -4.19 -3.63
C MET A 92 21.25 -4.93 -4.94
N ALA A 93 22.24 -5.63 -5.50
CA ALA A 93 22.06 -6.46 -6.69
C ALA A 93 21.06 -7.60 -6.44
N ARG A 94 21.15 -8.29 -5.29
CA ARG A 94 20.19 -9.33 -4.86
C ARG A 94 18.78 -8.78 -4.70
N ARG A 95 18.61 -7.62 -4.05
CA ARG A 95 17.32 -6.95 -3.87
C ARG A 95 16.71 -6.55 -5.22
N LYS A 96 17.51 -5.99 -6.13
CA LYS A 96 17.08 -5.63 -7.49
C LYS A 96 16.65 -6.86 -8.28
N ARG A 97 17.41 -7.96 -8.23
CA ARG A 97 17.05 -9.24 -8.86
C ARG A 97 15.74 -9.78 -8.31
N ASN A 98 15.58 -9.83 -6.99
CA ASN A 98 14.36 -10.31 -6.35
C ASN A 98 13.14 -9.43 -6.70
N ARG A 99 13.31 -8.10 -6.75
CA ARG A 99 12.25 -7.18 -7.20
C ARG A 99 11.85 -7.46 -8.65
N LYS A 100 12.82 -7.65 -9.56
CA LYS A 100 12.56 -8.03 -10.95
C LYS A 100 11.79 -9.35 -11.06
N ILE A 101 12.21 -10.38 -10.35
CA ILE A 101 11.54 -11.69 -10.33
C ILE A 101 10.09 -11.55 -9.84
N LYS A 102 9.86 -10.81 -8.75
CA LYS A 102 8.50 -10.56 -8.23
C LYS A 102 7.61 -9.86 -9.26
N ILE A 103 8.13 -8.87 -9.99
CA ILE A 103 7.40 -8.18 -11.06
C ILE A 103 7.02 -9.14 -12.19
N ILE A 104 7.96 -9.98 -12.64
CA ILE A 104 7.71 -10.97 -13.69
C ILE A 104 6.62 -11.95 -13.25
N ILE A 105 6.71 -12.52 -12.04
CA ILE A 105 5.70 -13.43 -11.51
C ILE A 105 4.32 -12.75 -11.45
N ALA A 106 4.25 -11.51 -10.95
CA ALA A 106 2.99 -10.76 -10.90
C ALA A 106 2.40 -10.53 -12.30
N SER A 107 3.23 -10.19 -13.31
CA SER A 107 2.75 -10.03 -14.69
C SER A 107 2.24 -11.33 -15.31
N VAL A 108 2.87 -12.47 -15.00
CA VAL A 108 2.41 -13.79 -15.47
C VAL A 108 1.08 -14.15 -14.83
N ILE A 109 0.94 -13.97 -13.51
CA ILE A 109 -0.33 -14.20 -12.79
C ILE A 109 -1.43 -13.32 -13.36
N PHE A 110 -1.16 -12.04 -13.59
CA PHE A 110 -2.12 -11.11 -14.17
C PHE A 110 -2.54 -11.54 -15.59
N GLY A 111 -1.60 -11.95 -16.44
CA GLY A 111 -1.90 -12.48 -17.76
C GLY A 111 -2.77 -13.74 -17.72
N LEU A 112 -2.46 -14.68 -16.81
CA LEU A 112 -3.26 -15.88 -16.61
C LEU A 112 -4.68 -15.56 -16.11
N LEU A 113 -4.81 -14.63 -15.17
CA LEU A 113 -6.10 -14.16 -14.67
C LEU A 113 -6.91 -13.49 -15.78
N PHE A 114 -6.27 -12.67 -16.61
CA PHE A 114 -6.90 -12.03 -17.75
C PHE A 114 -7.44 -13.06 -18.76
N ILE A 115 -6.64 -14.07 -19.10
CA ILE A 115 -7.06 -15.17 -19.98
C ILE A 115 -8.23 -15.94 -19.35
N PHE A 116 -8.19 -16.21 -18.04
CA PHE A 116 -9.27 -16.89 -17.33
C PHE A 116 -10.57 -16.09 -17.37
N VAL A 117 -10.53 -14.78 -17.08
CA VAL A 117 -11.70 -13.89 -17.16
C VAL A 117 -12.22 -13.81 -18.60
N ALA A 118 -11.34 -13.64 -19.58
CA ALA A 118 -11.73 -13.63 -20.99
C ALA A 118 -12.39 -14.96 -21.41
N SER A 119 -11.88 -16.10 -20.93
CA SER A 119 -12.48 -17.41 -21.15
C SER A 119 -13.89 -17.49 -20.57
N ILE A 120 -14.10 -17.01 -19.34
CA ILE A 120 -15.44 -16.95 -18.73
C ILE A 120 -16.38 -16.10 -19.58
N LEU A 121 -15.93 -14.94 -20.06
CA LEU A 121 -16.77 -14.05 -20.88
C LEU A 121 -17.13 -14.67 -22.25
N ILE A 122 -16.26 -15.51 -22.82
CA ILE A 122 -16.53 -16.21 -24.08
C ILE A 122 -17.52 -17.38 -23.86
N THR A 123 -17.33 -18.17 -22.79
CA THR A 123 -18.16 -19.35 -22.51
C THR A 123 -19.50 -19.01 -21.86
N HIS A 124 -19.52 -17.94 -21.09
CA HIS A 124 -20.70 -17.34 -20.50
C HIS A 124 -20.79 -15.91 -21.03
N PRO A 125 -21.28 -15.72 -22.26
CA PRO A 125 -21.66 -14.38 -22.69
C PRO A 125 -22.61 -13.87 -21.61
N VAL A 126 -22.15 -12.86 -20.85
CA VAL A 126 -23.03 -12.08 -20.00
C VAL A 126 -24.00 -11.47 -21.00
N SER A 127 -25.16 -12.09 -21.16
CA SER A 127 -26.27 -11.51 -21.90
C SER A 127 -26.50 -10.16 -21.24
N SER A 128 -26.03 -9.10 -21.90
CA SER A 128 -26.24 -7.72 -21.48
C SER A 128 -27.68 -7.28 -21.71
N SER A 129 -28.63 -8.17 -21.46
CA SER A 129 -29.95 -7.77 -21.01
C SER A 129 -29.73 -7.36 -19.56
N ILE A 130 -29.57 -6.05 -19.32
CA ILE A 130 -30.11 -5.47 -18.10
C ILE A 130 -31.56 -5.95 -18.12
N MET A 131 -31.89 -6.99 -17.35
CA MET A 131 -33.28 -7.36 -17.18
C MET A 131 -33.83 -6.19 -16.39
N SER A 132 -34.60 -5.35 -17.08
CA SER A 132 -35.26 -4.14 -16.61
C SER A 132 -36.67 -4.21 -17.19
N GLY A 133 -37.63 -3.60 -16.51
CA GLY A 133 -38.98 -3.47 -17.07
C GLY A 133 -38.96 -2.55 -18.29
N ASP A 134 -39.69 -2.91 -19.35
CA ASP A 134 -39.89 -2.02 -20.50
C ASP A 134 -41.09 -1.10 -20.24
N ALA A 135 -40.82 0.17 -19.94
CA ALA A 135 -41.81 1.24 -19.85
C ALA A 135 -41.70 2.26 -21.00
N SER A 136 -40.91 1.98 -22.04
CA SER A 136 -40.57 2.95 -23.10
C SER A 136 -41.75 3.33 -23.99
N ASN A 137 -42.70 2.41 -24.18
CA ASN A 137 -43.86 2.57 -25.06
C ASN A 137 -45.20 2.55 -24.30
N VAL A 138 -45.18 2.83 -22.99
CA VAL A 138 -46.39 2.81 -22.17
C VAL A 138 -47.40 3.85 -22.66
N ARG A 139 -48.65 3.42 -22.82
CA ARG A 139 -49.76 4.31 -23.17
C ARG A 139 -50.38 4.89 -21.89
N VAL A 140 -50.15 6.17 -21.65
CA VAL A 140 -50.83 6.91 -20.58
C VAL A 140 -52.26 7.24 -21.04
N LEU A 141 -53.27 6.76 -20.31
CA LEU A 141 -54.67 7.11 -20.59
C LEU A 141 -55.09 8.27 -19.68
N GLU A 142 -55.33 9.43 -20.30
CA GLU A 142 -55.78 10.62 -19.56
C GLU A 142 -57.16 10.37 -18.92
N ARG A 143 -57.28 10.78 -17.66
CA ARG A 143 -58.52 10.72 -16.86
C ARG A 143 -58.67 12.04 -16.12
N GLN A 144 -59.89 12.57 -16.08
CA GLN A 144 -60.17 13.78 -15.32
C GLN A 144 -60.24 13.44 -13.82
N SER A 145 -59.71 14.36 -13.01
CA SER A 145 -59.80 14.32 -11.55
C SER A 145 -60.30 15.67 -11.04
N SER A 146 -61.12 15.63 -9.99
CA SER A 146 -61.50 16.79 -9.18
C SER A 146 -60.66 16.93 -7.91
N LEU A 147 -59.89 15.90 -7.55
CA LEU A 147 -59.06 15.84 -6.35
C LEU A 147 -57.58 16.15 -6.60
N TYR A 148 -57.06 15.76 -7.77
CA TYR A 148 -55.66 15.93 -8.12
C TYR A 148 -55.52 16.73 -9.41
N SER A 149 -54.48 17.56 -9.46
CA SER A 149 -54.08 18.23 -10.69
C SER A 149 -53.44 17.25 -11.67
N GLN A 150 -53.44 17.63 -12.95
CA GLN A 150 -52.79 16.85 -14.00
C GLN A 150 -51.29 16.64 -13.70
N GLU A 151 -50.61 17.67 -13.19
CA GLU A 151 -49.19 17.60 -12.82
C GLU A 151 -48.93 16.58 -11.68
N GLU A 152 -49.82 16.49 -10.70
CA GLU A 152 -49.71 15.52 -9.61
C GLU A 152 -49.84 14.08 -10.12
N ILE A 153 -50.81 13.84 -11.02
CA ILE A 153 -51.03 12.53 -11.62
C ILE A 153 -49.84 12.14 -12.51
N GLU A 154 -49.35 13.07 -13.33
CA GLU A 154 -48.18 12.85 -14.19
C GLU A 154 -46.93 12.54 -13.36
N SER A 155 -46.69 13.30 -12.29
CA SER A 155 -45.57 13.04 -11.38
C SER A 155 -45.65 11.66 -10.71
N ALA A 156 -46.85 11.20 -10.35
CA ALA A 156 -47.04 9.85 -9.80
C ALA A 156 -46.78 8.76 -10.85
N ILE A 157 -47.21 8.97 -12.10
CA ILE A 157 -46.95 8.06 -13.21
C ILE A 157 -45.45 7.92 -13.47
N GLU A 158 -44.69 9.01 -13.43
CA GLU A 158 -43.23 8.97 -13.62
C GLU A 158 -42.51 8.17 -12.51
N VAL A 159 -43.02 8.22 -11.26
CA VAL A 159 -42.51 7.36 -10.18
C VAL A 159 -42.73 5.89 -10.53
N ILE A 160 -43.93 5.51 -10.98
CA ILE A 160 -44.22 4.11 -11.34
C ILE A 160 -43.43 3.65 -12.56
N LYS A 161 -43.26 4.47 -13.60
CA LYS A 161 -42.42 4.10 -14.75
C LYS A 161 -40.99 3.78 -14.32
N ARG A 162 -40.40 4.64 -13.49
CA ARG A 162 -39.05 4.45 -12.97
C ARG A 162 -38.95 3.19 -12.11
N ASP A 163 -39.90 2.97 -11.21
CA ASP A 163 -39.91 1.78 -10.35
C ASP A 163 -40.13 0.51 -11.18
N PHE A 164 -40.97 0.57 -12.21
CA PHE A 164 -41.18 -0.52 -13.17
C PHE A 164 -39.89 -0.86 -13.93
N GLU A 165 -39.17 0.13 -14.43
CA GLU A 165 -37.88 -0.08 -15.10
C GLU A 165 -36.86 -0.76 -14.18
N ASN A 166 -36.82 -0.40 -12.90
CA ASN A 166 -35.82 -0.91 -11.96
C ASN A 166 -36.16 -2.31 -11.41
N ASP A 167 -37.43 -2.56 -11.10
CA ASP A 167 -37.83 -3.72 -10.30
C ASP A 167 -38.59 -4.78 -11.12
N TRP A 168 -39.19 -4.42 -12.26
CA TRP A 168 -40.10 -5.29 -13.04
C TRP A 168 -39.42 -5.94 -14.24
N ASN A 169 -38.29 -6.58 -13.94
CA ASN A 169 -37.37 -7.17 -14.90
C ASN A 169 -38.04 -8.15 -15.87
N GLY A 170 -37.98 -7.83 -17.17
CA GLY A 170 -38.56 -8.68 -18.22
C GLY A 170 -40.08 -8.56 -18.36
N CYS A 171 -40.71 -7.60 -17.69
CA CYS A 171 -42.10 -7.22 -17.92
C CYS A 171 -42.18 -6.00 -18.86
N THR A 172 -43.30 -5.83 -19.55
CA THR A 172 -43.59 -4.67 -20.40
C THR A 172 -44.84 -3.96 -19.88
N LEU A 173 -44.72 -2.68 -19.53
CA LEU A 173 -45.83 -1.84 -19.09
C LEU A 173 -46.59 -1.34 -20.32
N ASN A 174 -47.82 -1.81 -20.51
CA ASN A 174 -48.61 -1.53 -21.72
C ASN A 174 -49.40 -0.23 -21.59
N THR A 175 -50.10 -0.07 -20.45
CA THR A 175 -50.97 1.07 -20.18
C THR A 175 -50.79 1.53 -18.73
N ILE A 176 -51.00 2.82 -18.47
CA ILE A 176 -51.11 3.33 -17.10
C ILE A 176 -52.09 4.49 -17.06
N TYR A 177 -52.91 4.55 -16.02
CA TYR A 177 -53.93 5.59 -15.87
C TYR A 177 -54.33 5.79 -14.41
N TYR A 178 -54.86 6.97 -14.13
CA TYR A 178 -55.40 7.31 -12.82
C TYR A 178 -56.67 6.49 -12.51
N ALA A 179 -56.72 5.84 -11.34
CA ALA A 179 -57.79 4.92 -10.96
C ALA A 179 -59.16 5.60 -10.78
N GLY A 180 -59.16 6.91 -10.50
CA GLY A 180 -60.36 7.70 -10.25
C GLY A 180 -60.44 8.25 -8.83
N ASP A 181 -61.24 9.30 -8.67
CA ASP A 181 -61.35 10.05 -7.40
C ASP A 181 -61.90 9.21 -6.25
N GLU A 182 -62.89 8.35 -6.52
CA GLU A 182 -63.49 7.48 -5.50
C GLU A 182 -62.47 6.52 -4.91
N VAL A 183 -61.72 5.81 -5.77
CA VAL A 183 -60.68 4.85 -5.37
C VAL A 183 -59.59 5.54 -4.54
N CYS A 184 -59.10 6.69 -5.00
CA CYS A 184 -58.04 7.42 -4.31
C CYS A 184 -58.51 8.01 -2.98
N ALA A 185 -59.77 8.47 -2.90
CA ALA A 185 -60.36 9.00 -1.68
C ALA A 185 -60.54 7.90 -0.62
N ASP A 186 -60.92 6.69 -1.03
CA ASP A 186 -61.07 5.55 -0.12
C ASP A 186 -59.72 5.10 0.44
N GLU A 187 -58.70 4.93 -0.40
CA GLU A 187 -57.33 4.64 0.05
C GLU A 187 -56.76 5.72 0.96
N THR A 188 -57.00 7.00 0.62
CA THR A 188 -56.57 8.14 1.46
C THR A 188 -57.23 8.08 2.84
N ARG A 189 -58.51 7.70 2.93
CA ARG A 189 -59.25 7.59 4.20
C ARG A 189 -58.72 6.44 5.05
N GLU A 190 -58.40 5.31 4.43
CA GLU A 190 -57.87 4.14 5.13
C GLU A 190 -56.47 4.40 5.69
N ARG A 191 -55.60 5.05 4.90
CA ARG A 191 -54.20 5.27 5.26
C ARG A 191 -53.95 6.54 6.06
N GLY A 192 -54.86 7.51 5.99
CA GLY A 192 -54.71 8.81 6.67
C GLY A 192 -53.65 9.73 6.04
N VAL A 193 -53.16 9.39 4.86
CA VAL A 193 -52.20 10.17 4.07
C VAL A 193 -52.70 10.31 2.64
N LYS A 194 -52.44 11.46 2.03
CA LYS A 194 -52.83 11.74 0.64
C LYS A 194 -52.25 10.66 -0.28
N THR A 195 -53.13 9.99 -1.02
CA THR A 195 -52.81 8.77 -1.77
C THR A 195 -53.35 8.83 -3.19
N ILE A 196 -52.49 8.58 -4.18
CA ILE A 196 -52.90 8.36 -5.57
C ILE A 196 -52.80 6.86 -5.88
N VAL A 197 -53.85 6.33 -6.50
CA VAL A 197 -53.86 4.99 -7.08
C VAL A 197 -53.79 5.11 -8.59
N LEU A 198 -52.81 4.42 -9.17
CA LEU A 198 -52.71 4.22 -10.61
C LEU A 198 -53.06 2.78 -10.95
N MET A 199 -53.66 2.58 -12.11
CA MET A 199 -53.97 1.26 -12.65
C MET A 199 -53.19 1.06 -13.94
N SER A 200 -52.71 -0.16 -14.16
CA SER A 200 -51.97 -0.51 -15.38
C SER A 200 -52.36 -1.87 -15.93
N ASP A 201 -52.11 -2.03 -17.23
CA ASP A 201 -51.94 -3.34 -17.82
C ASP A 201 -50.46 -3.57 -18.13
N PHE A 202 -49.90 -4.73 -17.77
CA PHE A 202 -48.53 -5.10 -18.10
C PHE A 202 -48.44 -6.57 -18.50
N THR A 203 -47.44 -6.91 -19.30
CA THR A 203 -47.20 -8.27 -19.79
C THR A 203 -45.90 -8.82 -19.21
N THR A 204 -45.93 -10.01 -18.63
CA THR A 204 -44.72 -10.71 -18.16
C THR A 204 -44.01 -11.40 -19.32
N GLY A 205 -42.68 -11.42 -19.29
CA GLY A 205 -41.86 -12.15 -20.27
C GLY A 205 -41.85 -13.67 -20.06
N ASN A 206 -40.92 -14.34 -20.73
CA ASN A 206 -40.79 -15.80 -20.73
C ASN A 206 -40.08 -16.36 -19.47
N TYR A 207 -40.17 -15.66 -18.35
CA TYR A 207 -39.58 -16.05 -17.07
C TYR A 207 -40.59 -15.80 -15.97
N ASP A 208 -40.59 -16.65 -14.94
CA ASP A 208 -41.47 -16.49 -13.79
C ASP A 208 -41.01 -15.27 -12.99
N PHE A 209 -41.89 -14.26 -12.87
CA PHE A 209 -41.63 -13.04 -12.11
C PHE A 209 -42.33 -13.15 -10.75
N GLY A 210 -41.61 -13.66 -9.75
CA GLY A 210 -42.17 -13.90 -8.42
C GLY A 210 -43.34 -14.89 -8.49
N SER A 211 -44.52 -14.47 -8.01
CA SER A 211 -45.76 -15.24 -8.07
C SER A 211 -46.58 -15.02 -9.35
N LEU A 212 -46.06 -14.26 -10.33
CA LEU A 212 -46.74 -13.98 -11.58
C LEU A 212 -46.43 -15.03 -12.65
N ASN A 213 -47.45 -15.39 -13.43
CA ASN A 213 -47.32 -16.31 -14.54
C ASN A 213 -46.49 -15.68 -15.65
N SER A 214 -45.61 -16.46 -16.28
CA SER A 214 -44.87 -16.06 -17.47
C SER A 214 -45.76 -15.94 -18.71
N ASN A 215 -45.40 -15.03 -19.63
CA ASN A 215 -46.14 -14.72 -20.86
C ASN A 215 -47.63 -14.39 -20.64
N TYR A 216 -47.96 -13.69 -19.55
CA TYR A 216 -49.32 -13.35 -19.17
C TYR A 216 -49.52 -11.84 -19.09
N THR A 217 -50.65 -11.35 -19.57
CA THR A 217 -51.04 -9.94 -19.44
C THR A 217 -51.93 -9.77 -18.22
N TYR A 218 -51.40 -9.07 -17.23
CA TYR A 218 -52.13 -8.61 -16.06
C TYR A 218 -52.84 -7.32 -16.41
N THR A 219 -54.15 -7.25 -16.17
CA THR A 219 -54.95 -6.04 -16.40
C THR A 219 -55.42 -5.47 -15.08
N ASN A 220 -55.69 -4.16 -15.04
CA ASN A 220 -56.21 -3.47 -13.86
C ASN A 220 -55.36 -3.67 -12.59
N TRP A 221 -54.03 -3.71 -12.76
CA TRP A 221 -53.09 -3.86 -11.65
C TRP A 221 -52.94 -2.52 -10.91
N ASN A 222 -53.10 -2.52 -9.58
CA ASN A 222 -53.01 -1.30 -8.78
C ASN A 222 -51.56 -0.96 -8.41
N TRP A 223 -51.26 0.33 -8.40
CA TRP A 223 -50.06 0.93 -7.83
C TRP A 223 -50.49 2.01 -6.85
N ILE A 224 -50.06 1.90 -5.61
CA ILE A 224 -50.46 2.80 -4.52
C ILE A 224 -49.26 3.69 -4.18
N LEU A 225 -49.47 5.00 -4.31
CA LEU A 225 -48.47 6.01 -4.00
C LEU A 225 -48.98 6.96 -2.93
N ILE A 226 -48.13 7.29 -1.95
CA ILE A 226 -48.41 8.27 -0.91
C ILE A 226 -47.56 9.52 -1.10
N GLU A 227 -48.08 10.67 -0.68
CA GLU A 227 -47.31 11.90 -0.61
C GLU A 227 -46.51 11.95 0.70
N ASN A 228 -45.19 12.06 0.60
CA ASN A 228 -44.32 12.19 1.78
C ASN A 228 -44.35 13.61 2.38
N GLU A 229 -43.66 13.80 3.50
CA GLU A 229 -43.56 15.11 4.20
C GLU A 229 -42.95 16.24 3.36
N HIS A 230 -42.31 15.91 2.24
CA HIS A 230 -41.70 16.86 1.31
C HIS A 230 -42.56 17.10 0.06
N GLY A 231 -43.78 16.58 0.00
CA GLY A 231 -44.67 16.75 -1.16
C GLY A 231 -44.25 15.94 -2.38
N ARG A 232 -43.52 14.83 -2.20
CA ARG A 232 -43.13 13.92 -3.29
C ARG A 232 -43.88 12.60 -3.18
N TRP A 233 -44.24 12.03 -4.32
CA TRP A 233 -44.85 10.71 -4.41
C TRP A 233 -43.85 9.58 -4.12
N GLU A 234 -44.26 8.64 -3.28
CA GLU A 234 -43.54 7.41 -2.97
C GLU A 234 -44.47 6.22 -3.20
N HIS A 235 -44.05 5.31 -4.07
CA HIS A 235 -44.74 4.04 -4.28
C HIS A 235 -44.51 3.12 -3.07
N ILE A 236 -45.61 2.61 -2.51
CA ILE A 236 -45.58 1.83 -1.26
C ILE A 236 -46.15 0.42 -1.40
N ASP A 237 -47.01 0.19 -2.38
CA ASP A 237 -47.69 -1.08 -2.55
C ASP A 237 -48.23 -1.24 -3.97
N HIS A 238 -48.43 -2.49 -4.39
CA HIS A 238 -48.98 -2.82 -5.70
C HIS A 238 -49.61 -4.21 -5.69
N GLY A 239 -50.61 -4.43 -6.54
CA GLY A 239 -51.27 -5.73 -6.61
C GLY A 239 -52.73 -5.66 -7.04
N TYR A 240 -53.40 -6.79 -6.89
CA TYR A 240 -54.86 -6.83 -6.88
C TYR A 240 -55.35 -6.57 -5.45
N GLY A 241 -56.23 -5.57 -5.31
CA GLY A 241 -57.00 -5.33 -4.10
C GLY A 241 -58.13 -6.34 -3.94
#